data_AF-A0A661QKW2-F1
#
_entry.id   AF-A0A661QKW2-F1
#
_cell.length_a   1.000
_cell.length_b   1.000
_cell.length_c   1.000
_cell.angle_alpha   90.00
_cell.angle_beta   90.00
_cell.angle_gamma   90.00
#
_symmetry.space_group_name_H-M   'P 1'
#
loop_
_entity.id
_entity.type
_entity.pdbx_description
1 polymer ?
#
loop_
_entity_poly.entity_id
_entity_poly.type
_entity_poly.pdbx_seq_one_letter_code
_entity_poly.pdbx_strand_id
1 'polypeptide(L)'
;MKVKRKIIEIDEELCDGCGQCVIACAEGAIKIIDGKAKVISDNLCDGLGACIGDCPQEALKIIERDADEFDVDAVEKHLKQQKKVEATQDMLACGCPSTLVQEFLTETMCQSANKVVSLARSSTLQGNSQVTQVWLMLIPQSPYVGR
;
A
#
# COMPACT_ATOMS: atom_id res chain seq x y z
N MET A 1 -23.87 -17.75 5.51
CA MET A 1 -24.96 -17.78 4.51
C MET A 1 -24.38 -17.27 3.21
N LYS A 2 -24.59 -17.94 2.08
CA LYS A 2 -24.05 -17.51 0.79
C LYS A 2 -25.02 -16.55 0.11
N VAL A 3 -24.50 -15.48 -0.48
CA VAL A 3 -25.26 -14.45 -1.20
C VAL A 3 -24.69 -14.27 -2.60
N LYS A 4 -25.55 -13.96 -3.58
CA LYS A 4 -25.10 -13.62 -4.92
C LYS A 4 -24.46 -12.25 -4.92
N ARG A 5 -23.16 -12.20 -5.22
CA ARG A 5 -22.40 -10.95 -5.34
C ARG A 5 -21.28 -11.08 -6.36
N LYS A 6 -20.69 -9.95 -6.69
CA LYS A 6 -19.54 -9.85 -7.57
C LYS A 6 -18.27 -10.27 -6.83
N ILE A 7 -17.47 -11.11 -7.48
CA ILE A 7 -16.20 -11.61 -6.95
C ILE A 7 -15.23 -11.87 -8.10
N ILE A 8 -13.94 -11.83 -7.79
CA ILE A 8 -12.88 -12.12 -8.75
C ILE A 8 -12.82 -13.63 -9.01
N GLU A 9 -12.85 -13.98 -10.29
CA GLU A 9 -12.49 -15.30 -10.80
C GLU A 9 -11.17 -15.19 -11.56
N ILE A 10 -10.33 -16.22 -11.40
CA ILE A 10 -9.01 -16.30 -12.01
C ILE A 10 -9.04 -17.46 -13.00
N ASP A 11 -8.69 -17.16 -14.25
CA ASP A 11 -8.53 -18.14 -15.31
C ASP A 11 -7.15 -18.82 -15.16
N GLU A 12 -7.16 -20.09 -14.71
CA GLU A 12 -5.93 -20.84 -14.45
C GLU A 12 -5.14 -21.16 -15.74
N GLU A 13 -5.80 -21.17 -16.90
CA GLU A 13 -5.15 -21.43 -18.19
C GLU A 13 -4.30 -20.23 -18.64
N LEU A 14 -4.79 -19.01 -18.40
CA LEU A 14 -4.09 -17.76 -18.73
C LEU A 14 -3.09 -17.33 -17.64
N CYS A 15 -3.34 -17.69 -16.38
CA CYS A 15 -2.47 -17.30 -15.28
C CYS A 15 -1.09 -17.96 -15.39
N ASP A 16 0.00 -17.18 -15.39
CA ASP A 16 1.38 -17.67 -15.41
C ASP A 16 2.04 -17.75 -14.02
N GLY A 17 1.32 -17.33 -12.98
CA GLY A 17 1.83 -17.29 -11.60
C GLY A 17 2.71 -16.09 -11.28
N CYS A 18 2.74 -15.04 -12.10
CA CYS A 18 3.60 -13.86 -11.87
C CYS A 18 3.38 -13.12 -10.54
N GLY A 19 2.20 -13.27 -9.91
CA GLY A 19 1.94 -12.77 -8.56
C GLY A 19 1.65 -11.27 -8.45
N GLN A 20 1.56 -10.52 -9.53
CA GLN A 20 1.25 -9.07 -9.48
C GLN A 20 -0.09 -8.80 -8.79
N CYS A 21 -1.09 -9.65 -9.04
CA CYS A 21 -2.40 -9.56 -8.39
C CYS A 21 -2.36 -9.77 -6.86
N VAL A 22 -1.35 -10.47 -6.33
CA VAL A 22 -1.16 -10.66 -4.88
C VAL A 22 -0.70 -9.37 -4.23
N ILE A 23 0.18 -8.61 -4.90
CA ILE A 23 0.70 -7.32 -4.41
C ILE A 23 -0.37 -6.23 -4.53
N ALA A 24 -1.15 -6.26 -5.61
CA ALA A 24 -2.21 -5.29 -5.88
C ALA A 24 -3.42 -5.41 -4.94
N CYS A 25 -3.66 -6.59 -4.36
CA CYS A 25 -4.80 -6.83 -3.48
C CYS A 25 -4.52 -6.32 -2.05
N ALA A 26 -5.10 -5.17 -1.71
CA ALA A 26 -4.94 -4.55 -0.38
C ALA A 26 -5.51 -5.42 0.75
N GLU A 27 -6.52 -6.24 0.44
CA GLU A 27 -7.20 -7.14 1.37
C GLU A 27 -6.40 -8.43 1.60
N GLY A 28 -5.41 -8.72 0.76
CA GLY A 28 -4.63 -9.96 0.80
C GLY A 28 -5.45 -11.22 0.47
N ALA A 29 -6.51 -11.08 -0.32
CA ALA A 29 -7.45 -12.16 -0.66
C ALA A 29 -6.92 -13.16 -1.71
N ILE A 30 -5.81 -12.85 -2.38
CA ILE A 30 -5.21 -13.68 -3.43
C ILE A 30 -3.85 -14.21 -2.96
N LYS A 31 -3.58 -15.50 -3.20
CA LYS A 31 -2.24 -16.09 -3.00
C LYS A 31 -1.84 -16.94 -4.21
N ILE A 32 -0.53 -17.13 -4.37
CA ILE A 32 -0.01 -18.13 -5.31
C ILE A 32 -0.03 -19.49 -4.61
N ILE A 33 -0.73 -20.45 -5.21
CA ILE A 33 -0.84 -21.84 -4.78
C ILE A 33 -0.60 -22.70 -6.02
N ASP A 34 0.33 -23.65 -5.95
CA ASP A 34 0.71 -24.52 -7.07
C ASP A 34 1.13 -23.76 -8.34
N GLY A 35 1.78 -22.61 -8.16
CA GLY A 35 2.23 -21.77 -9.27
C GLY A 35 1.13 -20.96 -9.97
N LYS A 36 -0.10 -20.96 -9.44
CA LYS A 36 -1.23 -20.18 -9.98
C LYS A 36 -1.84 -19.29 -8.91
N ALA A 37 -2.40 -18.16 -9.33
CA ALA A 37 -3.10 -17.27 -8.42
C ALA A 37 -4.47 -17.87 -8.04
N LYS A 38 -4.79 -17.89 -6.75
CA LYS A 38 -6.07 -18.38 -6.21
C LYS A 38 -6.63 -17.43 -5.17
N VAL A 39 -7.94 -17.22 -5.21
CA VAL A 39 -8.67 -16.52 -4.15
C VAL A 39 -8.77 -17.46 -2.95
N ILE A 40 -8.19 -17.07 -1.82
CA ILE A 40 -8.07 -17.96 -0.65
C ILE A 40 -9.36 -18.08 0.15
N SER A 41 -10.17 -17.02 0.19
CA SER A 41 -11.44 -17.00 0.89
C SER A 41 -12.32 -15.91 0.31
N ASP A 42 -13.57 -16.26 0.03
CA ASP A 42 -14.52 -15.34 -0.59
C ASP A 42 -14.76 -14.11 0.28
N ASN A 43 -14.89 -14.28 1.59
CA ASN A 43 -15.14 -13.20 2.56
C ASN A 43 -14.00 -12.16 2.65
N LEU A 44 -12.81 -12.46 2.10
CA LEU A 44 -11.70 -11.51 2.01
C LEU A 44 -11.71 -10.71 0.71
N CYS A 45 -12.35 -11.21 -0.34
CA CYS A 45 -12.44 -10.54 -1.63
C CYS A 45 -13.66 -9.62 -1.66
N ASP A 46 -13.45 -8.31 -1.78
CA ASP A 46 -14.51 -7.30 -1.87
C ASP A 46 -15.24 -7.30 -3.24
N GLY A 47 -14.57 -7.79 -4.29
CA GLY A 47 -15.08 -7.83 -5.66
C GLY A 47 -14.98 -6.51 -6.42
N LEU A 48 -14.18 -5.54 -5.94
CA LEU A 48 -13.99 -4.24 -6.62
C LEU A 48 -13.09 -4.32 -7.85
N GLY A 49 -12.20 -5.32 -7.91
CA GLY A 49 -11.37 -5.57 -9.10
C GLY A 49 -10.13 -4.70 -9.21
N ALA A 50 -9.59 -4.19 -8.09
CA ALA A 50 -8.32 -3.45 -8.07
C ALA A 50 -7.18 -4.23 -8.75
N CYS A 51 -7.15 -5.55 -8.58
CA CYS A 51 -6.11 -6.44 -9.12
C CYS A 51 -6.22 -6.74 -10.64
N ILE A 52 -7.29 -6.33 -11.31
CA ILE A 52 -7.50 -6.67 -12.73
C ILE A 52 -6.49 -5.93 -13.62
N GLY A 53 -6.24 -4.65 -13.33
CA GLY A 53 -5.29 -3.83 -14.10
C GLY A 53 -3.83 -4.26 -13.96
N ASP A 54 -3.48 -4.95 -12.87
CA ASP A 54 -2.14 -5.43 -12.59
C ASP A 54 -1.83 -6.80 -13.21
N CYS A 55 -2.82 -7.48 -13.79
CA CYS A 55 -2.58 -8.77 -14.42
C CYS A 55 -2.13 -8.61 -15.89
N PRO A 56 -0.86 -8.87 -16.22
CA PRO A 56 -0.37 -8.74 -17.59
C PRO A 56 -0.96 -9.78 -18.55
N GLN A 57 -1.50 -10.89 -18.02
CA GLN A 57 -2.13 -11.97 -18.80
C GLN A 57 -3.65 -11.79 -18.94
N GLU A 58 -4.23 -10.73 -18.36
CA GLU A 58 -5.68 -10.49 -18.36
C GLU A 58 -6.49 -11.70 -17.84
N ALA A 59 -5.92 -12.47 -16.93
CA ALA A 59 -6.49 -13.72 -16.42
C ALA A 59 -7.61 -13.50 -15.38
N LEU A 60 -7.85 -12.26 -14.93
CA LEU A 60 -8.79 -11.94 -13.85
C LEU A 60 -10.08 -11.34 -14.40
N LYS A 61 -11.23 -11.85 -13.93
CA LYS A 61 -12.57 -11.39 -14.35
C LYS A 61 -13.47 -11.21 -13.13
N ILE A 62 -14.40 -10.25 -13.20
CA ILE A 62 -15.47 -10.12 -12.20
C ILE A 62 -16.65 -10.96 -12.66
N ILE A 63 -17.05 -11.91 -11.82
CA ILE A 63 -18.23 -12.74 -12.04
C ILE A 63 -19.23 -12.58 -10.90
N GLU A 64 -20.49 -12.94 -11.15
CA GLU A 64 -21.50 -13.05 -10.11
C GLU A 64 -21.70 -14.52 -9.73
N ARG A 65 -21.38 -14.87 -8.48
CA ARG A 65 -21.60 -16.22 -7.92
C ARG A 65 -22.04 -16.15 -6.46
N ASP A 66 -22.56 -17.27 -5.96
CA ASP A 66 -22.90 -17.44 -4.55
C ASP A 66 -21.62 -17.53 -3.69
N ALA A 67 -21.34 -16.47 -2.95
CA ALA A 67 -20.12 -16.29 -2.16
C ALA A 67 -20.46 -15.86 -0.73
N ASP A 68 -19.54 -16.09 0.21
CA ASP A 68 -19.69 -15.61 1.58
C ASP A 68 -19.61 -14.07 1.61
N GLU A 69 -20.29 -13.45 2.57
CA GLU A 69 -20.30 -11.98 2.69
C GLU A 69 -18.89 -11.44 3.01
N PHE A 70 -18.58 -10.25 2.50
CA PHE A 70 -17.30 -9.59 2.76
C PHE A 70 -17.20 -9.20 4.25
N ASP A 71 -16.09 -9.55 4.89
CA ASP A 71 -15.88 -9.37 6.32
C ASP A 71 -14.59 -8.57 6.57
N VAL A 72 -14.76 -7.31 6.97
CA VAL A 72 -13.66 -6.38 7.27
C VAL A 72 -12.83 -6.86 8.45
N ASP A 73 -13.45 -7.43 9.48
CA ASP A 73 -12.76 -7.97 10.65
C ASP A 73 -11.90 -9.19 10.27
N ALA A 74 -12.38 -10.01 9.33
CA ALA A 74 -11.61 -11.12 8.79
C ALA A 74 -10.37 -10.66 8.01
N VAL A 75 -10.51 -9.61 7.18
CA VAL A 75 -9.39 -8.99 6.44
C VAL A 75 -8.34 -8.46 7.42
N GLU A 76 -8.75 -7.72 8.45
CA GLU A 76 -7.81 -7.18 9.43
C GLU A 76 -7.02 -8.29 10.15
N LYS A 77 -7.71 -9.36 10.57
CA LYS A 77 -7.07 -10.53 11.19
C LYS A 77 -6.11 -11.21 10.23
N HIS A 78 -6.48 -11.34 8.96
CA HIS A 78 -5.65 -11.95 7.93
C HIS A 78 -4.34 -11.17 7.74
N LEU A 79 -4.43 -9.84 7.58
CA LEU A 79 -3.26 -8.98 7.38
C LEU A 79 -2.34 -8.95 8.61
N LYS A 80 -2.90 -9.00 9.83
CA LYS A 80 -2.11 -9.10 11.08
C LYS A 80 -1.33 -10.41 11.16
N GLN A 81 -1.91 -11.52 10.71
CA GLN A 81 -1.25 -12.83 10.72
C GLN A 81 -0.09 -12.87 9.72
N GLN A 82 -0.26 -12.31 8.52
CA GLN A 82 0.81 -12.24 7.52
C GLN A 82 2.04 -11.49 8.05
N LYS A 83 1.83 -10.30 8.65
CA LYS A 83 2.92 -9.49 9.24
C LYS A 83 3.64 -10.19 10.40
N LYS A 84 2.93 -11.01 11.18
CA LYS A 84 3.54 -11.74 12.31
C LYS A 84 4.51 -12.81 11.84
N VAL A 85 4.22 -13.47 10.70
CA VAL A 85 5.10 -14.48 10.11
C VAL A 85 6.40 -13.85 9.61
N GLU A 86 6.32 -12.69 8.95
CA GLU A 86 7.51 -11.92 8.54
C GLU A 86 8.35 -11.51 9.77
N ALA A 87 7.72 -11.01 10.84
CA ALA A 87 8.42 -10.64 12.07
C ALA A 87 9.02 -11.83 12.86
N THR A 88 8.64 -13.08 12.56
CA THR A 88 9.28 -14.26 13.17
C THR A 88 10.41 -14.83 12.30
N GLN A 89 10.52 -14.43 11.02
CA GLN A 89 11.61 -14.85 10.14
C GLN A 89 12.92 -14.06 10.36
N ASP A 90 12.90 -12.96 11.12
CA ASP A 90 14.10 -12.26 11.60
C ASP A 90 14.76 -12.93 12.82
N MET A 91 14.28 -14.09 13.27
CA MET A 91 15.01 -14.96 14.19
C MET A 91 15.60 -16.18 13.46
N LEU A 92 16.42 -15.93 12.44
CA LEU A 92 17.27 -16.98 11.86
C LEU A 92 18.49 -17.23 12.75
N ALA A 93 18.29 -18.14 13.69
CA ALA A 93 19.32 -18.94 14.30
C ALA A 93 20.05 -19.75 13.22
N CYS A 94 21.23 -19.29 12.78
CA CYS A 94 22.38 -20.10 12.33
C CYS A 94 23.54 -19.18 11.89
N GLY A 95 24.38 -18.77 12.84
CA GLY A 95 25.86 -18.71 12.76
C GLY A 95 26.59 -18.02 11.60
N CYS A 96 25.96 -17.40 10.61
CA CYS A 96 26.67 -16.71 9.53
C CYS A 96 27.08 -15.30 10.00
N PRO A 97 28.39 -14.97 10.07
CA PRO A 97 28.83 -13.65 10.48
C PRO A 97 28.37 -12.53 9.54
N SER A 98 28.04 -12.84 8.28
CA SER A 98 27.54 -11.87 7.29
C SER A 98 26.05 -11.54 7.41
N THR A 99 25.26 -12.24 8.23
CA THR A 99 23.81 -11.97 8.40
C THR A 99 23.49 -11.08 9.60
N LEU A 100 24.49 -10.70 10.41
CA LEU A 100 24.32 -9.69 11.45
C LEU A 100 24.41 -8.30 10.82
N VAL A 101 23.28 -7.73 10.43
CA VAL A 101 23.18 -6.30 10.14
C VAL A 101 23.43 -5.55 11.46
N GLN A 102 24.65 -5.02 11.63
CA GLN A 102 24.90 -4.06 12.69
C GLN A 102 24.22 -2.75 12.29
N GLU A 103 23.10 -2.43 12.93
CA GLU A 103 22.56 -1.07 12.93
C GLU A 103 23.59 -0.16 13.62
N PHE A 104 24.43 0.49 12.82
CA PHE A 104 25.21 1.64 13.27
C PHE A 104 24.24 2.81 13.47
N LEU A 105 23.55 2.81 14.61
CA LEU A 105 22.85 4.00 15.13
C LEU A 105 23.87 5.00 15.67
N THR A 106 24.75 5.47 14.79
CA THR A 106 25.42 6.75 15.01
C THR A 106 24.69 7.74 14.14
N GLU A 107 23.93 8.64 14.78
CA GLU A 107 23.29 9.77 14.09
C GLU A 107 24.32 10.40 13.16
N THR A 108 24.07 10.32 11.86
CA THR A 108 24.95 10.96 10.89
C THR A 108 24.85 12.46 11.10
N MET A 109 25.94 13.20 10.88
CA MET A 109 25.95 14.66 11.11
C MET A 109 24.83 15.38 10.33
N CYS A 110 24.42 14.85 9.17
CA CYS A 110 23.26 15.31 8.43
C CYS A 110 21.92 15.14 9.18
N GLN A 111 21.71 14.05 9.93
CA GLN A 111 20.49 13.83 10.71
C GLN A 111 20.39 14.84 11.87
N SER A 112 21.52 15.13 12.53
CA SER A 112 21.56 16.15 13.59
C SER A 112 21.25 17.57 13.08
N ALA A 113 21.60 17.87 11.81
CA ALA A 113 21.33 19.16 11.19
C ALA A 113 19.85 19.38 10.83
N ASN A 114 19.05 18.31 10.73
CA ASN A 114 17.63 18.39 10.36
C ASN A 114 16.69 18.38 11.59
N LYS A 115 17.24 18.48 12.81
CA LYS A 115 16.44 18.58 14.03
C LYS A 115 15.87 19.99 14.14
N VAL A 116 14.54 20.10 14.06
CA VAL A 116 13.85 21.39 14.22
C VAL A 116 14.16 22.00 15.59
N VAL A 117 14.83 23.16 15.59
CA VAL A 117 15.04 23.95 16.79
C VAL A 117 13.76 24.73 17.05
N SER A 118 13.06 24.43 18.14
CA SER A 118 11.91 25.23 18.58
C SER A 118 12.41 26.60 19.05
N LEU A 119 12.05 27.65 18.32
CA LEU A 119 12.28 29.02 18.77
C LEU A 119 11.40 29.31 19.99
N ALA A 120 12.06 29.57 21.11
CA ALA A 120 11.42 30.14 22.29
C ALA A 120 10.76 31.47 21.90
N ARG A 121 9.47 31.57 22.21
CA ARG A 121 8.58 32.69 21.92
C ARG A 121 9.01 33.88 22.77
N SER A 122 9.90 34.73 22.26
CA SER A 122 10.26 35.99 22.92
C SER A 122 9.27 37.08 22.51
N SER A 123 8.50 37.51 23.50
CA SER A 123 7.59 38.64 23.49
C SER A 123 8.29 39.94 23.13
N THR A 124 7.94 40.59 22.01
CA THR A 124 7.86 42.06 21.93
C THR A 124 6.85 42.43 20.85
N LEU A 125 5.71 42.95 21.31
CA LEU A 125 4.76 43.69 20.48
C LEU A 125 5.40 45.03 20.14
N GLN A 126 5.60 45.29 18.86
CA GLN A 126 5.55 46.66 18.32
C GLN A 126 5.08 46.55 16.87
N GLY A 127 3.76 46.52 16.72
CA GLY A 127 3.11 46.70 15.45
C GLY A 127 3.34 48.14 14.99
N ASN A 128 3.83 48.29 13.76
CA ASN A 128 3.47 49.46 12.99
C ASN A 128 2.71 48.98 11.76
N SER A 129 1.44 49.35 11.75
CA SER A 129 0.43 49.06 10.75
C SER A 129 0.81 49.72 9.44
N GLN A 130 0.96 48.91 8.38
CA GLN A 130 0.62 49.27 7.00
C GLN A 130 0.82 48.05 6.09
N VAL A 131 0.02 47.01 6.32
CA VAL A 131 -0.18 45.97 5.30
C VAL A 131 -1.47 46.31 4.56
N THR A 132 -1.38 47.28 3.66
CA THR A 132 -2.40 47.51 2.63
C THR A 132 -1.93 46.90 1.33
N GLN A 133 -2.47 45.71 1.04
CA GLN A 133 -3.09 45.38 -0.25
C GLN A 133 -2.26 45.58 -1.52
N VAL A 134 -1.56 44.54 -2.02
CA VAL A 134 -1.20 44.36 -3.45
C VAL A 134 -0.84 42.87 -3.62
N TRP A 135 -1.24 42.08 -4.60
CA TRP A 135 -2.26 42.07 -5.65
C TRP A 135 -2.24 40.61 -6.17
N LEU A 136 -3.40 39.98 -6.32
CA LEU A 136 -3.53 38.61 -6.80
C LEU A 136 -3.11 38.57 -8.29
N MET A 137 -1.84 38.28 -8.58
CA MET A 137 -1.38 38.09 -9.97
C MET A 137 -1.84 36.73 -10.48
N LEU A 138 -2.92 36.79 -11.26
CA LEU A 138 -3.32 35.90 -12.34
C LEU A 138 -2.19 35.01 -12.87
N ILE A 139 -2.38 33.70 -12.77
CA ILE A 139 -1.63 32.71 -13.55
C ILE A 139 -2.23 32.72 -14.97
N PRO A 140 -1.50 33.16 -16.01
CA PRO A 140 -1.99 33.03 -17.38
C PRO A 140 -1.94 31.56 -17.82
N GLN A 141 -3.03 31.12 -18.44
CA GLN A 141 -3.16 29.79 -19.05
C GLN A 141 -2.01 29.55 -20.04
N SER A 142 -1.33 28.42 -19.90
CA SER A 142 -0.33 27.94 -20.84
C SER A 142 -1.01 27.13 -21.96
N PRO A 143 -0.94 27.56 -23.23
CA PRO A 143 -1.32 26.73 -24.36
C PRO A 143 -0.05 26.08 -24.93
N TYR A 144 0.21 24.81 -24.60
CA TYR A 144 1.17 24.01 -25.38
C TYR A 144 0.43 23.00 -26.25
N VAL A 145 0.30 23.42 -27.51
CA VAL A 145 -0.07 22.62 -28.67
C VAL A 145 1.20 22.01 -29.26
N GLY A 146 1.14 20.72 -29.60
CA GLY A 146 1.88 20.13 -30.73
C GLY A 146 3.08 19.23 -30.38
N ARG A 147 2.91 17.91 -30.53
CA ARG A 147 3.15 17.18 -31.79
C ARG A 147 2.57 15.76 -31.68
#